data_AF-A0A1T5CYH4-F1
#
_entry.id   AF-A0A1T5CYH4-F1
#
_cell.length_a   1.000
_cell.length_b   1.000
_cell.length_c   1.000
_cell.angle_alpha   90.00
_cell.angle_beta   90.00
_cell.angle_gamma   90.00
#
_symmetry.space_group_name_H-M   'P 1'
#
loop_
_entity.id
_entity.type
_entity.pdbx_description
1 polymer ?
#
loop_
_entity_poly.entity_id
_entity_poly.type
_entity_poly.pdbx_seq_one_letter_code
_entity_poly.pdbx_strand_id
1 'polypeptide(L)'
;MSNYPKPDGPTLRAIYEKAARIQFNDERVIKEIKAGKLVMPFYSTRGQEIIPAAISVSLTDDDYVNTIYRGGHDQIAKGFPLADYWAEIAGRVTGACKGKGGPMHLTYPAKGIMVTTGIVGSTAPIANGLAWAAKLEGKGRVTIANFGDGAANIGAVHEAMEGIRVDGNDPDEMYGVARWAIDRARAGEGPTFIEATTFRFNGHLIGEAGGYMDKELYAASQTRDPMPILRRRLVEEGIVAAGELDALDASIRAEIDAAVRTAYAADYPDPSELKVDVLVDAIA
;
A
#
# COMPACT_ATOMS: atom_id res chain seq x y z
N MET A 1 8.45 21.95 -16.16
CA MET A 1 7.00 21.67 -16.00
C MET A 1 6.76 20.35 -16.70
N SER A 2 6.38 19.29 -15.98
CA SER A 2 6.11 18.00 -16.61
C SER A 2 4.81 18.07 -17.43
N ASN A 3 4.70 17.25 -18.48
CA ASN A 3 3.48 17.16 -19.32
C ASN A 3 2.41 16.25 -18.70
N TYR A 4 2.54 15.89 -17.42
CA TYR A 4 1.63 14.97 -16.75
C TYR A 4 0.44 15.71 -16.13
N PRO A 5 -0.73 15.05 -16.02
CA PRO A 5 -1.90 15.64 -15.38
C PRO A 5 -1.60 16.00 -13.92
N LYS A 6 -2.23 17.05 -13.41
CA LYS A 6 -2.14 17.45 -11.99
C LYS A 6 -3.42 17.06 -11.26
N PRO A 7 -3.34 16.70 -9.97
CA PRO A 7 -4.54 16.47 -9.18
C PRO A 7 -5.28 17.79 -9.00
N ASP A 8 -6.60 17.77 -9.14
CA ASP A 8 -7.43 18.89 -8.69
C ASP A 8 -7.54 18.90 -7.15
N GLY A 9 -8.12 19.95 -6.57
CA GLY A 9 -8.27 20.07 -5.12
C GLY A 9 -8.94 18.87 -4.45
N PRO A 10 -10.10 18.39 -4.95
CA PRO A 10 -10.74 17.18 -4.44
C PRO A 10 -9.86 15.93 -4.51
N THR A 11 -9.13 15.73 -5.62
CA THR A 11 -8.20 14.61 -5.78
C THR A 11 -7.04 14.72 -4.78
N LEU A 12 -6.47 15.90 -4.61
CA LEU A 12 -5.38 16.12 -3.66
C LEU A 12 -5.84 15.86 -2.20
N ARG A 13 -7.06 16.25 -1.86
CA ARG A 13 -7.69 15.88 -0.57
C ARG A 13 -7.87 14.36 -0.43
N ALA A 14 -8.30 13.67 -1.49
CA ALA A 14 -8.46 12.22 -1.48
C ALA A 14 -7.11 11.47 -1.32
N ILE A 15 -6.05 11.98 -1.94
CA ILE A 15 -4.67 11.50 -1.73
C ILE A 15 -4.30 11.64 -0.25
N TYR A 16 -4.53 12.82 0.34
CA TYR A 16 -4.27 13.04 1.77
C TYR A 16 -5.05 12.09 2.66
N GLU A 17 -6.36 11.91 2.42
CA GLU A 17 -7.20 11.03 3.23
C GLU A 17 -6.68 9.59 3.24
N LYS A 18 -6.29 9.06 2.07
CA LYS A 18 -5.69 7.73 1.97
C LYS A 18 -4.34 7.66 2.68
N ALA A 19 -3.47 8.64 2.46
CA ALA A 19 -2.15 8.70 3.07
C ALA A 19 -2.21 8.83 4.61
N ALA A 20 -3.17 9.61 5.14
CA ALA A 20 -3.42 9.73 6.57
C ALA A 20 -3.90 8.41 7.17
N ARG A 21 -4.81 7.69 6.48
CA ARG A 21 -5.24 6.35 6.90
C ARG A 21 -4.09 5.35 6.96
N ILE A 22 -3.18 5.40 5.98
CA ILE A 22 -1.95 4.58 5.98
C ILE A 22 -1.09 4.93 7.19
N GLN A 23 -0.76 6.22 7.38
CA GLN A 23 0.10 6.67 8.48
C GLN A 23 -0.48 6.29 9.85
N PHE A 24 -1.76 6.61 10.10
CA PHE A 24 -2.38 6.37 11.39
C PHE A 24 -2.54 4.88 11.68
N ASN A 25 -2.75 4.06 10.65
CA ASN A 25 -2.77 2.61 10.80
C ASN A 25 -1.37 2.08 11.17
N ASP A 26 -0.32 2.54 10.49
CA ASP A 26 1.07 2.18 10.79
C ASP A 26 1.45 2.54 12.25
N GLU A 27 1.13 3.76 12.67
CA GLU A 27 1.28 4.24 14.05
C GLU A 27 0.55 3.33 15.06
N ARG A 28 -0.69 2.92 14.72
CA ARG A 28 -1.50 2.06 15.58
C ARG A 28 -0.90 0.66 15.70
N VAL A 29 -0.43 0.07 14.60
CA VAL A 29 0.25 -1.24 14.60
C VAL A 29 1.51 -1.19 15.46
N ILE A 30 2.35 -0.18 15.29
CA ILE A 30 3.56 0.01 16.10
C ILE A 30 3.20 0.14 17.59
N LYS A 31 2.14 0.86 17.94
CA LYS A 31 1.66 1.01 19.31
C LYS A 31 1.25 -0.34 19.92
N GLU A 32 0.54 -1.18 19.18
CA GLU A 32 0.11 -2.51 19.64
C GLU A 32 1.29 -3.48 19.80
N ILE A 33 2.28 -3.44 18.90
CA ILE A 33 3.52 -4.21 19.01
C ILE A 33 4.30 -3.79 20.26
N LYS A 34 4.50 -2.48 20.47
CA LYS A 34 5.19 -1.96 21.67
C LYS A 34 4.48 -2.29 22.98
N ALA A 35 3.15 -2.43 22.94
CA ALA A 35 2.35 -2.85 24.09
C ALA A 35 2.37 -4.37 24.32
N GLY A 36 3.05 -5.15 23.47
CA GLY A 36 3.10 -6.62 23.55
C GLY A 36 1.77 -7.31 23.19
N LYS A 37 0.81 -6.58 22.60
CA LYS A 37 -0.51 -7.11 22.24
C LYS A 37 -0.55 -7.75 20.87
N LEU A 38 0.35 -7.32 19.99
CA LEU A 38 0.52 -7.86 18.64
C LEU A 38 1.96 -8.36 18.48
N VAL A 39 2.11 -9.64 18.15
CA VAL A 39 3.42 -10.28 18.00
C VAL A 39 3.54 -10.83 16.60
N MET A 40 4.27 -10.09 15.75
CA MET A 40 4.48 -10.47 14.35
C MET A 40 5.66 -9.70 13.76
N PRO A 41 6.27 -10.19 12.66
CA PRO A 41 7.12 -9.37 11.81
C PRO A 41 6.32 -8.19 11.24
N PHE A 42 6.81 -6.95 11.40
CA PHE A 42 6.13 -5.77 10.87
C PHE A 42 7.09 -4.84 10.14
N TYR A 43 6.68 -4.48 8.93
CA TYR A 43 7.44 -3.65 7.99
C TYR A 43 6.72 -2.31 7.84
N SER A 44 7.11 -1.32 8.65
CA SER A 44 6.43 -0.02 8.64
C SER A 44 6.49 0.68 7.28
N THR A 45 5.41 1.31 6.87
CA THR A 45 5.32 2.04 5.59
C THR A 45 5.61 3.54 5.74
N ARG A 46 5.97 3.98 6.94
CA ARG A 46 6.24 5.39 7.26
C ARG A 46 7.26 6.04 6.30
N GLY A 47 6.84 7.14 5.69
CA GLY A 47 7.58 7.90 4.68
C GLY A 47 7.20 7.55 3.23
N GLN A 48 6.37 6.54 3.01
CA GLN A 48 6.00 6.02 1.67
C GLN A 48 4.48 6.11 1.42
N GLU A 49 3.76 6.98 2.12
CA GLU A 49 2.30 7.02 2.13
C GLU A 49 1.70 7.59 0.84
N ILE A 50 2.41 8.55 0.22
CA ILE A 50 1.94 9.25 -0.98
C ILE A 50 1.91 8.33 -2.20
N ILE A 51 2.89 7.45 -2.36
CA ILE A 51 3.02 6.53 -3.51
C ILE A 51 1.70 5.75 -3.74
N PRO A 52 1.24 4.91 -2.81
CA PRO A 52 0.01 4.15 -2.99
C PRO A 52 -1.24 5.03 -2.97
N ALA A 53 -1.25 6.13 -2.24
CA ALA A 53 -2.38 7.05 -2.20
C ALA A 53 -2.63 7.70 -3.56
N ALA A 54 -1.58 8.21 -4.20
CA ALA A 54 -1.62 8.85 -5.52
C ALA A 54 -1.93 7.85 -6.65
N ILE A 55 -1.41 6.61 -6.57
CA ILE A 55 -1.77 5.54 -7.50
C ILE A 55 -3.25 5.17 -7.36
N SER A 56 -3.70 4.90 -6.13
CA SER A 56 -5.03 4.31 -5.88
C SER A 56 -6.20 5.24 -6.17
N VAL A 57 -6.04 6.56 -6.15
CA VAL A 57 -7.10 7.50 -6.61
C VAL A 57 -7.39 7.39 -8.10
N SER A 58 -6.52 6.73 -8.87
CA SER A 58 -6.71 6.44 -10.30
C SER A 58 -7.16 5.00 -10.59
N LEU A 59 -7.40 4.19 -9.56
CA LEU A 59 -7.79 2.79 -9.69
C LEU A 59 -9.27 2.56 -9.34
N THR A 60 -9.85 1.54 -9.95
CA THR A 60 -11.18 0.99 -9.65
C THR A 60 -11.06 -0.32 -8.87
N ASP A 61 -12.15 -0.81 -8.27
CA ASP A 61 -12.17 -2.13 -7.61
C ASP A 61 -11.88 -3.30 -8.56
N ASP A 62 -12.10 -3.10 -9.86
CA ASP A 62 -11.73 -4.07 -10.90
C ASP A 62 -10.23 -4.08 -11.21
N ASP A 63 -9.49 -3.01 -10.92
CA ASP A 63 -8.05 -2.95 -11.17
C ASP A 63 -7.26 -3.69 -10.09
N TYR A 64 -6.19 -4.37 -10.50
CA TYR A 64 -5.44 -5.25 -9.63
C TYR A 64 -4.19 -4.59 -9.04
N VAL A 65 -3.89 -4.94 -7.79
CA VAL A 65 -2.66 -4.56 -7.08
C VAL A 65 -2.00 -5.83 -6.55
N ASN A 66 -0.74 -6.01 -6.94
CA ASN A 66 0.17 -7.00 -6.39
C ASN A 66 1.26 -6.27 -5.60
N THR A 67 1.45 -6.66 -4.34
CA THR A 67 2.38 -6.00 -3.44
C THR A 67 3.30 -6.98 -2.70
N ILE A 68 4.24 -6.44 -1.94
CA ILE A 68 5.27 -7.15 -1.19
C ILE A 68 4.93 -7.17 0.31
N TYR A 69 5.81 -7.75 1.12
CA TYR A 69 5.70 -7.80 2.59
C TYR A 69 5.68 -6.42 3.30
N ARG A 70 6.10 -5.33 2.63
CA ARG A 70 5.84 -3.94 3.05
C ARG A 70 4.58 -3.36 2.39
N GLY A 71 3.61 -4.21 2.07
CA GLY A 71 2.48 -3.86 1.22
C GLY A 71 1.25 -3.30 1.94
N GLY A 72 1.27 -3.17 3.26
CA GLY A 72 0.11 -2.70 4.03
C GLY A 72 -0.42 -1.34 3.54
N HIS A 73 0.48 -0.44 3.12
CA HIS A 73 0.10 0.85 2.55
C HIS A 73 -0.63 0.74 1.20
N ASP A 74 -0.25 -0.20 0.33
CA ASP A 74 -0.89 -0.45 -0.96
C ASP A 74 -2.29 -1.00 -0.76
N GLN A 75 -2.40 -1.97 0.16
CA GLN A 75 -3.65 -2.62 0.52
C GLN A 75 -4.66 -1.61 1.08
N ILE A 76 -4.24 -0.83 2.07
CA ILE A 76 -5.09 0.20 2.70
C ILE A 76 -5.47 1.28 1.69
N ALA A 77 -4.53 1.75 0.86
CA ALA A 77 -4.83 2.73 -0.18
C ALA A 77 -5.83 2.20 -1.21
N LYS A 78 -5.73 0.91 -1.59
CA LYS A 78 -6.66 0.24 -2.50
C LYS A 78 -8.05 0.00 -1.88
N GLY A 79 -8.17 0.16 -0.56
CA GLY A 79 -9.44 0.07 0.16
C GLY A 79 -9.69 -1.29 0.82
N PHE A 80 -8.62 -2.00 1.22
CA PHE A 80 -8.74 -3.18 2.09
C PHE A 80 -9.52 -2.78 3.37
N PRO A 81 -10.63 -3.46 3.71
CA PRO A 81 -11.39 -3.12 4.91
C PRO A 81 -10.54 -3.31 6.18
N LEU A 82 -10.48 -2.28 7.02
CA LEU A 82 -9.58 -2.28 8.18
C LEU A 82 -9.91 -3.39 9.20
N ALA A 83 -11.18 -3.78 9.35
CA ALA A 83 -11.56 -4.86 10.25
C ALA A 83 -10.96 -6.21 9.82
N ASP A 84 -11.09 -6.56 8.54
CA ASP A 84 -10.50 -7.78 7.97
C ASP A 84 -8.97 -7.73 7.98
N TYR A 85 -8.38 -6.56 7.70
CA TYR A 85 -6.93 -6.33 7.77
C TYR A 85 -6.40 -6.56 9.18
N TRP A 86 -7.00 -5.93 10.19
CA TRP A 86 -6.58 -6.05 11.59
C TRP A 86 -6.78 -7.46 12.13
N ALA A 87 -7.89 -8.11 11.76
CA ALA A 87 -8.12 -9.50 12.13
C ALA A 87 -7.05 -10.42 11.51
N GLU A 88 -6.65 -10.21 10.26
CA GLU A 88 -5.62 -11.01 9.60
C GLU A 88 -4.25 -10.86 10.26
N ILE A 89 -3.79 -9.63 10.48
CA ILE A 89 -2.47 -9.40 11.10
C ILE A 89 -2.43 -9.86 12.56
N ALA A 90 -3.58 -9.88 13.25
CA ALA A 90 -3.72 -10.41 14.60
C ALA A 90 -3.95 -11.93 14.66
N GLY A 91 -3.94 -12.62 13.51
CA GLY A 91 -4.09 -14.07 13.41
C GLY A 91 -5.48 -14.58 13.77
N ARG A 92 -6.52 -13.79 13.51
CA ARG A 92 -7.92 -14.07 13.91
C ARG A 92 -8.71 -14.70 12.79
N VAL A 93 -9.71 -15.51 13.15
CA VAL A 93 -10.53 -16.27 12.18
C VAL A 93 -11.32 -15.39 11.21
N THR A 94 -11.64 -14.16 11.63
CA THR A 94 -12.32 -13.16 10.79
C THR A 94 -11.35 -12.36 9.90
N GLY A 95 -10.06 -12.71 9.88
CA GLY A 95 -9.12 -12.14 8.93
C GLY A 95 -9.47 -12.54 7.50
N ALA A 96 -9.08 -11.72 6.53
CA ALA A 96 -9.37 -11.98 5.11
C ALA A 96 -8.85 -13.34 4.60
N CYS A 97 -7.81 -13.88 5.24
CA CYS A 97 -7.23 -15.19 4.98
C CYS A 97 -7.33 -16.10 6.22
N LYS A 98 -8.33 -15.85 7.07
CA LYS A 98 -8.60 -16.55 8.33
C LYS A 98 -7.39 -16.60 9.28
N GLY A 99 -6.58 -15.55 9.30
CA GLY A 99 -5.40 -15.47 10.17
C GLY A 99 -4.25 -16.41 9.78
N LYS A 100 -4.33 -17.08 8.62
CA LYS A 100 -3.28 -17.98 8.12
C LYS A 100 -2.15 -17.23 7.41
N GLY A 101 -2.46 -16.13 6.74
CA GLY A 101 -1.50 -15.37 5.95
C GLY A 101 -0.69 -14.39 6.78
N GLY A 102 -1.33 -13.80 7.78
CA GLY A 102 -0.70 -12.80 8.65
C GLY A 102 -0.24 -11.55 7.87
N PRO A 103 0.74 -10.79 8.39
CA PRO A 103 1.10 -9.48 7.83
C PRO A 103 1.79 -9.51 6.46
N MET A 104 2.20 -10.68 5.96
CA MET A 104 2.96 -10.81 4.71
C MET A 104 2.19 -11.49 3.56
N HIS A 105 0.99 -12.01 3.82
CA HIS A 105 0.22 -12.77 2.82
C HIS A 105 -1.28 -12.43 2.84
N LEU A 106 -1.61 -11.14 2.88
CA LEU A 106 -3.00 -10.70 2.80
C LEU A 106 -3.48 -10.68 1.35
N THR A 107 -4.71 -11.14 1.12
CA THR A 107 -5.40 -11.03 -0.16
C THR A 107 -6.82 -10.56 0.06
N TYR A 108 -7.35 -9.76 -0.86
CA TYR A 108 -8.74 -9.31 -0.85
C TYR A 108 -9.23 -9.07 -2.29
N PRO A 109 -9.57 -10.15 -3.03
CA PRO A 109 -9.89 -10.06 -4.46
C PRO A 109 -11.06 -9.13 -4.79
N ALA A 110 -12.02 -8.95 -3.87
CA ALA A 110 -13.15 -8.04 -4.04
C ALA A 110 -12.73 -6.55 -4.20
N LYS A 111 -11.51 -6.20 -3.80
CA LYS A 111 -10.90 -4.87 -4.04
C LYS A 111 -9.74 -4.92 -5.02
N GLY A 112 -9.55 -6.03 -5.73
CA GLY A 112 -8.43 -6.23 -6.65
C GLY A 112 -7.08 -6.43 -5.97
N ILE A 113 -7.05 -6.74 -4.67
CA ILE A 113 -5.82 -7.01 -3.92
C ILE A 113 -5.52 -8.50 -4.08
N MET A 114 -4.80 -8.85 -5.15
CA MET A 114 -4.72 -10.22 -5.60
C MET A 114 -3.63 -11.01 -4.90
N VAL A 115 -2.44 -10.41 -4.72
CA VAL A 115 -1.28 -11.10 -4.17
C VAL A 115 -0.47 -10.17 -3.27
N THR A 116 -0.06 -10.70 -2.11
CA THR A 116 1.00 -10.18 -1.27
C THR A 116 2.08 -11.25 -1.13
N THR A 117 3.31 -10.93 -1.50
CA THR A 117 4.40 -11.90 -1.57
C THR A 117 5.58 -11.53 -0.68
N GLY A 118 6.09 -12.54 0.04
CA GLY A 118 7.36 -12.49 0.75
C GLY A 118 8.58 -12.68 -0.15
N ILE A 119 8.39 -13.17 -1.39
CA ILE A 119 9.49 -13.45 -2.32
C ILE A 119 9.82 -12.20 -3.13
N VAL A 120 11.02 -11.66 -2.90
CA VAL A 120 11.52 -10.44 -3.53
C VAL A 120 11.44 -10.56 -5.06
N GLY A 121 10.78 -9.59 -5.69
CA GLY A 121 10.61 -9.48 -7.15
C GLY A 121 9.55 -10.37 -7.79
N SER A 122 8.94 -11.29 -7.05
CA SER A 122 7.89 -12.17 -7.61
C SER A 122 6.60 -11.44 -8.01
N THR A 123 6.39 -10.19 -7.54
CA THR A 123 5.21 -9.39 -7.91
C THR A 123 5.13 -9.11 -9.42
N ALA A 124 6.26 -8.84 -10.06
CA ALA A 124 6.33 -8.48 -11.48
C ALA A 124 5.85 -9.59 -12.43
N PRO A 125 6.38 -10.83 -12.40
CA PRO A 125 5.91 -11.90 -13.28
C PRO A 125 4.44 -12.27 -13.05
N ILE A 126 3.96 -12.21 -11.79
CA ILE A 126 2.55 -12.45 -11.46
C ILE A 126 1.67 -11.35 -12.06
N ALA A 127 2.06 -10.08 -11.89
CA ALA A 127 1.30 -8.95 -12.44
C ALA A 127 1.26 -8.97 -13.97
N ASN A 128 2.37 -9.34 -14.62
CA ASN A 128 2.40 -9.50 -16.06
C ASN A 128 1.42 -10.59 -16.54
N GLY A 129 1.33 -11.72 -15.83
CA GLY A 129 0.35 -12.77 -16.12
C GLY A 129 -1.10 -12.28 -15.97
N LEU A 130 -1.40 -11.53 -14.90
CA LEU A 130 -2.74 -10.95 -14.67
C LEU A 130 -3.12 -9.91 -15.73
N ALA A 131 -2.19 -9.03 -16.11
CA ALA A 131 -2.40 -8.04 -17.16
C ALA A 131 -2.58 -8.71 -18.53
N TRP A 132 -1.81 -9.77 -18.81
CA TRP A 132 -1.96 -10.57 -20.03
C TRP A 132 -3.33 -11.24 -20.09
N ALA A 133 -3.80 -11.83 -18.98
CA ALA A 133 -5.13 -12.41 -18.89
C ALA A 133 -6.22 -11.36 -19.15
N ALA A 134 -6.12 -10.17 -18.55
CA ALA A 134 -7.06 -9.07 -18.80
C ALA A 134 -7.12 -8.68 -20.29
N LYS A 135 -5.95 -8.63 -20.96
CA LYS A 135 -5.87 -8.37 -22.41
C LYS A 135 -6.53 -9.47 -23.23
N LEU A 136 -6.28 -10.75 -22.92
CA LEU A 136 -6.91 -11.88 -23.62
C LEU A 136 -8.44 -11.92 -23.43
N GLU A 137 -8.91 -11.51 -22.26
CA GLU A 137 -10.34 -11.44 -21.93
C GLU A 137 -11.03 -10.18 -22.46
N GLY A 138 -10.30 -9.25 -23.09
CA GLY A 138 -10.83 -7.96 -23.54
C GLY A 138 -11.30 -7.07 -22.40
N LYS A 139 -10.79 -7.26 -21.18
CA LYS A 139 -11.11 -6.43 -20.01
C LYS A 139 -10.19 -5.21 -20.00
N GLY A 140 -10.76 -4.02 -19.87
CA GLY A 140 -10.01 -2.76 -19.70
C GLY A 140 -9.37 -2.61 -18.32
N ARG A 141 -8.98 -3.70 -17.67
CA ARG A 141 -8.39 -3.76 -16.32
C ARG A 141 -6.89 -3.51 -16.39
N VAL A 142 -6.36 -2.71 -15.46
CA VAL A 142 -4.90 -2.60 -15.27
C VAL A 142 -4.42 -3.40 -14.07
N THR A 143 -3.13 -3.74 -14.03
CA THR A 143 -2.49 -4.39 -12.88
C THR A 143 -1.25 -3.61 -12.46
N ILE A 144 -1.15 -3.29 -11.18
CA ILE A 144 -0.02 -2.60 -10.56
C ILE A 144 0.86 -3.64 -9.87
N ALA A 145 2.17 -3.56 -10.10
CA ALA A 145 3.18 -4.38 -9.42
C ALA A 145 4.08 -3.47 -8.61
N ASN A 146 3.96 -3.52 -7.29
CA ASN A 146 4.83 -2.76 -6.40
C ASN A 146 5.99 -3.64 -5.92
N PHE A 147 7.19 -3.05 -5.85
CA PHE A 147 8.40 -3.68 -5.34
C PHE A 147 9.43 -2.62 -4.94
N GLY A 148 10.38 -2.99 -4.07
CA GLY A 148 11.44 -2.10 -3.61
C GLY A 148 12.67 -2.08 -4.53
N ASP A 149 13.58 -1.15 -4.26
CA ASP A 149 14.88 -0.99 -4.94
C ASP A 149 15.71 -2.27 -4.97
N GLY A 150 15.74 -3.05 -3.88
CA GLY A 150 16.43 -4.34 -3.84
C GLY A 150 15.91 -5.35 -4.87
N ALA A 151 14.64 -5.24 -5.28
CA ALA A 151 14.04 -6.08 -6.32
C ALA A 151 14.29 -5.56 -7.75
N ALA A 152 14.73 -4.30 -7.92
CA ALA A 152 15.05 -3.75 -9.24
C ALA A 152 16.21 -4.51 -9.91
N ASN A 153 17.12 -5.12 -9.13
CA ASN A 153 18.22 -5.94 -9.65
C ASN A 153 17.81 -7.28 -10.32
N ILE A 154 16.52 -7.51 -10.56
CA ILE A 154 16.00 -8.73 -11.18
C ILE A 154 15.79 -8.48 -12.67
N GLY A 155 16.49 -9.25 -13.52
CA GLY A 155 16.58 -9.03 -14.98
C GLY A 155 15.22 -8.87 -15.69
N ALA A 156 14.19 -9.59 -15.25
CA ALA A 156 12.83 -9.50 -15.81
C ALA A 156 12.17 -8.11 -15.69
N VAL A 157 12.62 -7.26 -14.75
CA VAL A 157 12.11 -5.88 -14.58
C VAL A 157 12.69 -4.94 -15.64
N HIS A 158 13.95 -5.15 -16.04
CA HIS A 158 14.69 -4.24 -16.92
C HIS A 158 14.54 -4.56 -18.41
N GLU A 159 14.22 -5.81 -18.77
CA GLU A 159 14.18 -6.25 -20.17
C GLU A 159 12.98 -5.71 -20.98
N ALA A 160 11.98 -5.07 -20.36
CA ALA A 160 10.66 -4.93 -20.99
C ALA A 160 9.95 -3.56 -20.90
N MET A 161 10.52 -2.50 -20.29
CA MET A 161 9.70 -1.33 -19.90
C MET A 161 10.36 0.05 -20.11
N GLU A 162 9.57 1.03 -20.54
CA GLU A 162 9.89 2.46 -20.44
C GLU A 162 9.90 2.88 -18.97
N GLY A 163 10.99 3.51 -18.51
CA GLY A 163 11.19 3.91 -17.12
C GLY A 163 11.04 5.41 -16.90
N ILE A 164 10.23 5.80 -15.90
CA ILE A 164 10.02 7.18 -15.48
C ILE A 164 10.38 7.31 -14.00
N ARG A 165 11.26 8.24 -13.67
CA ARG A 165 11.58 8.56 -12.28
C ARG A 165 10.76 9.76 -11.79
N VAL A 166 10.23 9.66 -10.57
CA VAL A 166 9.46 10.72 -9.88
C VAL A 166 9.89 10.87 -8.43
N ASP A 167 9.66 12.05 -7.86
CA ASP A 167 9.63 12.18 -6.40
C ASP A 167 8.38 11.49 -5.85
N GLY A 168 8.56 10.33 -5.20
CA GLY A 168 7.46 9.54 -4.63
C GLY A 168 6.80 10.20 -3.42
N ASN A 169 7.41 11.25 -2.87
CA ASN A 169 6.85 12.06 -1.79
C ASN A 169 6.13 13.33 -2.30
N ASP A 170 6.24 13.65 -3.59
CA ASP A 170 5.47 14.72 -4.23
C ASP A 170 4.13 14.18 -4.78
N PRO A 171 2.98 14.59 -4.24
CA PRO A 171 1.68 14.08 -4.68
C PRO A 171 1.32 14.49 -6.12
N ASP A 172 1.84 15.60 -6.65
CA ASP A 172 1.55 16.04 -8.01
C ASP A 172 2.34 15.22 -9.02
N GLU A 173 3.64 15.01 -8.78
CA GLU A 173 4.48 14.18 -9.66
C GLU A 173 3.99 12.72 -9.65
N MET A 174 3.76 12.17 -8.47
CA MET A 174 3.33 10.79 -8.32
C MET A 174 1.94 10.57 -8.93
N TYR A 175 0.97 11.45 -8.66
CA TYR A 175 -0.36 11.36 -9.28
C TYR A 175 -0.26 11.48 -10.80
N GLY A 176 0.47 12.47 -11.30
CA GLY A 176 0.52 12.75 -12.73
C GLY A 176 1.07 11.59 -13.53
N VAL A 177 2.21 11.04 -13.10
CA VAL A 177 2.83 9.90 -13.77
C VAL A 177 2.00 8.63 -13.61
N ALA A 178 1.47 8.36 -12.40
CA ALA A 178 0.61 7.19 -12.19
C ALA A 178 -0.64 7.25 -13.05
N ARG A 179 -1.34 8.39 -13.09
CA ARG A 179 -2.54 8.59 -13.89
C ARG A 179 -2.26 8.39 -15.38
N TRP A 180 -1.21 9.02 -15.89
CA TRP A 180 -0.80 8.86 -17.28
C TRP A 180 -0.47 7.39 -17.62
N ALA A 181 0.31 6.72 -16.77
CA ALA A 181 0.71 5.33 -16.99
C ALA A 181 -0.49 4.36 -16.94
N ILE A 182 -1.43 4.59 -16.03
CA ILE A 182 -2.67 3.82 -15.92
C ILE A 182 -3.53 4.01 -17.16
N ASP A 183 -3.73 5.25 -17.62
CA ASP A 183 -4.52 5.55 -18.81
C ASP A 183 -3.88 4.93 -20.07
N ARG A 184 -2.55 5.01 -20.20
CA ARG A 184 -1.75 4.37 -21.26
C ARG A 184 -1.93 2.85 -21.29
N ALA A 185 -1.77 2.20 -20.14
CA ALA A 185 -1.95 0.76 -20.02
C ALA A 185 -3.39 0.34 -20.36
N ARG A 186 -4.38 1.12 -19.89
CA ARG A 186 -5.81 0.90 -20.16
C ARG A 186 -6.16 1.07 -21.64
N ALA A 187 -5.49 1.97 -22.35
CA ALA A 187 -5.60 2.16 -23.79
C ALA A 187 -4.90 1.05 -24.60
N GLY A 188 -4.22 0.10 -23.95
CA GLY A 188 -3.53 -1.02 -24.60
C GLY A 188 -2.15 -0.66 -25.16
N GLU A 189 -1.59 0.50 -24.78
CA GLU A 189 -0.29 0.98 -25.24
C GLU A 189 0.90 0.30 -24.53
N GLY A 190 0.61 -0.57 -23.56
CA GLY A 190 1.59 -1.41 -22.87
C GLY A 190 1.97 -0.92 -21.48
N PRO A 191 2.97 -1.58 -20.85
CA PRO A 191 3.37 -1.30 -19.48
C PRO A 191 4.30 -0.09 -19.34
N THR A 192 4.46 0.40 -18.12
CA THR A 192 5.34 1.51 -17.72
C THR A 192 6.04 1.16 -16.40
N PHE A 193 7.34 1.39 -16.30
CA PHE A 193 8.10 1.31 -15.06
C PHE A 193 8.19 2.69 -14.42
N ILE A 194 7.87 2.80 -13.12
CA ILE A 194 7.95 4.06 -12.36
C ILE A 194 8.92 3.87 -11.19
N GLU A 195 10.03 4.61 -11.19
CA GLU A 195 10.94 4.73 -10.06
C GLU A 195 10.46 5.87 -9.15
N ALA A 196 9.66 5.54 -8.15
CA ALA A 196 9.20 6.49 -7.14
C ALA A 196 10.24 6.62 -6.01
N THR A 197 11.10 7.64 -6.07
CA THR A 197 12.15 7.82 -5.06
C THR A 197 11.56 8.33 -3.76
N THR A 198 11.91 7.71 -2.64
CA THR A 198 11.36 8.03 -1.31
C THR A 198 12.34 7.60 -0.20
N PHE A 199 12.00 7.88 1.05
CA PHE A 199 12.80 7.50 2.21
C PHE A 199 11.97 6.74 3.26
N ARG A 200 12.50 5.62 3.75
CA ARG A 200 11.87 4.80 4.80
C ARG A 200 12.28 5.30 6.19
N PHE A 201 11.36 5.87 6.96
CA PHE A 201 11.69 6.49 8.26
C PHE A 201 11.92 5.49 9.41
N ASN A 202 11.48 4.25 9.27
CA ASN A 202 11.73 3.19 10.26
C ASN A 202 12.77 2.17 9.74
N GLY A 203 13.26 1.29 10.61
CA GLY A 203 14.12 0.15 10.25
C GLY A 203 13.47 -0.79 9.22
N HIS A 204 14.20 -1.78 8.72
CA HIS A 204 13.63 -2.73 7.77
C HIS A 204 12.47 -3.47 8.43
N LEU A 205 12.71 -3.95 9.64
CA LEU A 205 11.70 -4.47 10.55
C LEU A 205 11.61 -3.56 11.79
N ILE A 206 10.42 -3.41 12.36
CA ILE A 206 10.27 -2.79 13.68
C ILE A 206 11.04 -3.63 14.71
N GLY A 207 11.94 -2.97 15.45
CA GLY A 207 12.86 -3.62 16.40
C GLY A 207 14.32 -3.60 15.96
N GLU A 208 14.61 -3.30 14.69
CA GLU A 208 15.98 -3.08 14.23
C GLU A 208 16.53 -1.71 14.65
N ALA A 209 17.80 -1.68 15.06
CA ALA A 209 18.48 -0.46 15.52
C ALA A 209 18.81 0.54 14.39
N GLY A 210 18.66 0.15 13.11
CA GLY A 210 18.82 1.05 11.97
C GLY A 210 20.22 1.64 11.75
N GLY A 211 21.26 1.08 12.39
CA GLY A 211 22.62 1.65 12.40
C GLY A 211 23.31 1.76 11.05
N TYR A 212 22.78 1.12 10.01
CA TYR A 212 23.24 1.22 8.62
C TYR A 212 22.69 2.43 7.86
N MET A 213 21.69 3.14 8.41
CA MET A 213 21.10 4.31 7.76
C MET A 213 22.01 5.53 7.91
N ASP A 214 22.26 6.24 6.81
CA ASP A 214 22.98 7.50 6.82
C ASP A 214 22.22 8.54 7.66
N LYS A 215 22.89 9.10 8.67
CA LYS A 215 22.26 10.01 9.64
C LYS A 215 21.94 11.37 9.06
N GLU A 216 22.77 11.88 8.15
CA GLU A 216 22.58 13.18 7.51
C GLU A 216 21.42 13.09 6.53
N LEU A 217 21.40 12.03 5.71
CA LEU A 217 20.30 11.74 4.79
C LEU A 217 18.99 11.49 5.55
N TYR A 218 19.03 10.76 6.67
CA TYR A 218 17.86 10.56 7.53
C TYR A 218 17.31 11.89 8.03
N ALA A 219 18.15 12.75 8.62
CA ALA A 219 17.73 14.06 9.12
C ALA A 219 17.17 14.96 8.01
N ALA A 220 17.82 14.98 6.85
CA ALA A 220 17.36 15.71 5.67
C ALA A 220 16.03 15.17 5.11
N SER A 221 15.79 13.86 5.20
CA SER A 221 14.55 13.25 4.73
C SER A 221 13.39 13.53 5.69
N GLN A 222 13.64 13.62 7.01
CA GLN A 222 12.63 13.98 8.00
C GLN A 222 12.06 15.40 7.79
N THR A 223 12.88 16.36 7.34
CA THR A 223 12.38 17.71 7.02
C THR A 223 11.51 17.74 5.76
N ARG A 224 11.56 16.67 4.96
CA ARG A 224 10.80 16.47 3.73
C ARG A 224 9.66 15.46 3.90
N ASP A 225 9.24 15.19 5.13
CA ASP A 225 8.10 14.32 5.41
C ASP A 225 6.85 14.79 4.65
N PRO A 226 6.29 13.96 3.74
CA PRO A 226 5.21 14.39 2.87
C PRO A 226 3.93 14.73 3.63
N MET A 227 3.70 14.12 4.79
CA MET A 227 2.41 14.19 5.47
C MET A 227 2.11 15.58 6.04
N PRO A 228 3.00 16.21 6.85
CA PRO A 228 2.85 17.60 7.26
C PRO A 228 2.86 18.59 6.08
N ILE A 229 3.66 18.31 5.04
CA ILE A 229 3.78 19.17 3.87
C ILE A 229 2.45 19.22 3.11
N LEU A 230 1.87 18.06 2.79
CA LEU A 230 0.59 17.96 2.08
C LEU A 230 -0.56 18.54 2.91
N ARG A 231 -0.60 18.27 4.23
CA ARG A 231 -1.60 18.87 5.12
C ARG A 231 -1.56 20.40 5.06
N ARG A 232 -0.37 20.99 5.22
CA ARG A 232 -0.19 22.44 5.18
C ARG A 232 -0.61 23.02 3.82
N ARG A 233 -0.18 22.37 2.72
CA ARG A 233 -0.54 22.76 1.36
C ARG A 233 -2.06 22.81 1.15
N LEU A 234 -2.80 21.79 1.57
CA LEU A 234 -4.27 21.75 1.45
C LEU A 234 -4.96 22.95 2.11
N VAL A 235 -4.42 23.41 3.24
CA VAL A 235 -4.95 24.57 3.98
C VAL A 235 -4.52 25.88 3.32
N GLU A 236 -3.23 26.02 2.98
CA GLU A 236 -2.67 27.24 2.37
C GLU A 236 -3.27 27.53 0.99
N GLU A 237 -3.57 26.49 0.20
CA GLU A 237 -4.23 26.61 -1.10
C GLU A 237 -5.77 26.77 -0.98
N GLY A 238 -6.33 26.76 0.24
CA GLY A 238 -7.76 26.93 0.49
C GLY A 238 -8.62 25.76 0.00
N ILE A 239 -8.03 24.58 -0.20
CA ILE A 239 -8.74 23.37 -0.66
C ILE A 239 -9.62 22.81 0.45
N VAL A 240 -9.15 22.86 1.71
CA VAL A 240 -9.87 22.38 2.90
C VAL A 240 -9.53 23.27 4.09
N ALA A 241 -10.49 23.55 4.98
CA ALA A 241 -10.19 24.26 6.22
C ALA A 241 -9.42 23.36 7.21
N ALA A 242 -8.55 23.95 8.04
CA ALA A 242 -7.76 23.20 9.01
C ALA A 242 -8.63 22.33 9.95
N GLY A 243 -9.75 22.87 10.44
CA GLY A 243 -10.67 22.13 11.31
C GLY A 243 -11.36 20.94 10.63
N GLU A 244 -11.53 20.98 9.31
CA GLU A 244 -12.08 19.83 8.56
C GLU A 244 -11.04 18.70 8.45
N LEU A 245 -9.75 19.02 8.29
CA LEU A 245 -8.69 18.02 8.32
C LEU A 245 -8.48 17.45 9.73
N ASP A 246 -8.63 18.24 10.78
CA ASP A 246 -8.61 17.74 12.16
C ASP A 246 -9.76 16.73 12.40
N ALA A 247 -10.96 17.06 11.93
CA ALA A 247 -12.12 16.16 12.03
C ALA A 247 -11.94 14.88 11.21
N LEU A 248 -11.36 14.99 10.00
CA LEU A 248 -11.02 13.84 9.16
C LEU A 248 -10.05 12.90 9.88
N ASP A 249 -8.96 13.44 10.44
CA ASP A 249 -7.96 12.65 11.13
C ASP A 249 -8.54 11.93 12.35
N ALA A 250 -9.37 12.62 13.13
CA ALA A 250 -10.06 12.03 14.26
C ALA A 250 -11.00 10.89 13.83
N SER A 251 -11.73 11.07 12.73
CA SER A 251 -12.60 10.03 12.16
C SER A 251 -11.82 8.80 11.71
N ILE A 252 -10.71 8.98 11.00
CA ILE A 252 -9.85 7.87 10.54
C ILE A 252 -9.27 7.11 11.75
N ARG A 253 -8.80 7.82 12.78
CA ARG A 253 -8.30 7.18 14.01
C ARG A 253 -9.38 6.39 14.72
N ALA A 254 -10.61 6.92 14.79
CA ALA A 254 -11.74 6.22 15.38
C ALA A 254 -12.14 4.95 14.59
N GLU A 255 -12.09 5.01 13.25
CA GLU A 255 -12.29 3.86 12.35
C GLU A 255 -11.25 2.75 12.64
N ILE A 256 -9.97 3.11 12.70
CA ILE A 256 -8.87 2.19 13.02
C ILE A 256 -9.05 1.59 14.42
N ASP A 257 -9.38 2.39 15.43
CA ASP A 257 -9.60 1.89 16.78
C ASP A 257 -10.79 0.94 16.86
N ALA A 258 -11.85 1.17 16.08
CA ALA A 258 -12.98 0.25 15.97
C ALA A 258 -12.58 -1.08 15.31
N ALA A 259 -11.77 -1.03 14.25
CA ALA A 259 -11.23 -2.22 13.59
C ALA A 259 -10.36 -3.06 14.54
N VAL A 260 -9.46 -2.41 15.29
CA VAL A 260 -8.61 -3.08 16.30
C VAL A 260 -9.46 -3.77 17.38
N ARG A 261 -10.48 -3.06 17.92
CA ARG A 261 -11.37 -3.64 18.93
C ARG A 261 -12.12 -4.86 18.38
N THR A 262 -12.61 -4.77 17.15
CA THR A 262 -13.33 -5.86 16.48
C THR A 262 -12.42 -7.06 16.27
N ALA A 263 -11.20 -6.84 15.76
CA ALA A 263 -10.22 -7.89 15.55
C ALA A 263 -9.86 -8.64 16.85
N TYR A 264 -9.56 -7.91 17.93
CA TYR A 264 -9.19 -8.57 19.20
C TYR A 264 -10.34 -9.27 19.92
N ALA A 265 -11.59 -8.94 19.59
CA ALA A 265 -12.77 -9.64 20.09
C ALA A 265 -13.04 -10.96 19.34
N ALA A 266 -12.48 -11.15 18.14
CA ALA A 266 -12.66 -12.37 17.36
C ALA A 266 -11.79 -13.52 17.89
N ASP A 267 -12.25 -14.74 17.70
CA ASP A 267 -11.51 -15.94 18.09
C ASP A 267 -10.30 -16.19 17.18
N TYR A 268 -9.38 -17.01 17.67
CA TYR A 268 -8.35 -17.62 16.82
C TYR A 268 -8.98 -18.73 15.94
N PRO A 269 -8.40 -19.03 14.77
CA PRO A 269 -8.83 -20.16 13.94
C PRO A 269 -8.78 -21.47 14.71
N ASP A 270 -9.77 -22.34 14.49
CA ASP A 270 -9.77 -23.67 15.10
C ASP A 270 -8.59 -24.49 14.56
N PRO A 271 -7.80 -25.19 15.41
CA PRO A 271 -6.69 -26.02 14.96
C PRO A 271 -7.05 -27.09 13.91
N SER A 272 -8.32 -27.52 13.85
CA SER A 272 -8.80 -28.43 12.81
C SER A 272 -8.76 -27.82 11.40
N GLU A 273 -8.77 -26.48 11.27
CA GLU A 273 -8.66 -25.79 9.98
C GLU A 273 -7.22 -25.67 9.45
N LEU A 274 -6.22 -26.18 10.20
CA LEU A 274 -4.79 -26.04 9.87
C LEU A 274 -4.44 -26.52 8.45
N LYS A 275 -5.09 -27.59 7.99
CA LYS A 275 -4.82 -28.20 6.67
C LYS A 275 -5.86 -27.83 5.60
N VAL A 276 -6.85 -27.01 5.95
CA VAL A 276 -7.84 -26.52 4.99
C VAL A 276 -7.15 -25.57 4.02
N ASP A 277 -7.52 -25.62 2.75
CA ASP A 277 -6.96 -24.81 1.64
C ASP A 277 -5.52 -25.16 1.23
N VAL A 278 -4.96 -26.29 1.69
CA VAL A 278 -3.69 -26.82 1.14
C VAL A 278 -3.84 -27.18 -0.34
N LEU A 279 -5.03 -27.64 -0.73
CA LEU A 279 -5.45 -27.87 -2.11
C LEU A 279 -6.88 -27.34 -2.27
N VAL A 280 -7.24 -27.00 -3.52
CA VAL A 280 -8.61 -26.57 -3.87
C VAL A 280 -9.61 -27.70 -3.60
N ASP A 281 -9.23 -28.92 -4.01
CA ASP A 281 -9.97 -30.14 -3.71
C ASP A 281 -9.11 -31.04 -2.82
N ALA A 282 -9.72 -31.64 -1.79
CA ALA A 282 -9.03 -32.60 -0.94
C ALA A 282 -8.60 -33.83 -1.76
N ILE A 283 -7.36 -34.31 -1.56
CA ILE A 283 -6.94 -35.60 -2.11
C ILE A 283 -7.71 -36.69 -1.37
N ALA A 284 -8.50 -37.47 -2.11
CA ALA A 284 -9.24 -38.63 -1.62
C ALA A 284 -8.29 -39.76 -1.17
#